data_AF-H9EZR2-F1
#
_entry.id   AF-H9EZR2-F1
#
_cell.length_a   1.000
_cell.length_b   1.000
_cell.length_c   1.000
_cell.angle_alpha   90.00
_cell.angle_beta   90.00
_cell.angle_gamma   90.00
#
_symmetry.space_group_name_H-M   'P 1'
#
loop_
_entity.id
_entity.type
_entity.pdbx_description
1 polymer ?
#
loop_
_entity_poly.entity_id
_entity_poly.type
_entity_poly.pdbx_seq_one_letter_code
_entity_poly.pdbx_strand_id
1 'polypeptide(L)'
;MSCGNEFVETLKKIGFPKADNLNGEDFDWLFEGIEDESFLKWFCGNVNEQNVLSERELEAFSVLQKSGKPILEGAALDEALKTCKTSDLKTPRLDDKELEKLEDEVQTLLKLKNLKIQRRNKCQLMASVTSHKSLRLNAKEESATKKLKQSQGILNAMNTKISNELQALTDEV
;
A
#
# COMPACT_ATOMS: atom_id res chain seq x y z
N MET A 1 2.49 -9.20 16.93
CA MET A 1 1.58 -9.11 18.10
C MET A 1 1.05 -10.51 18.32
N SER A 2 1.02 -10.98 19.57
CA SER A 2 0.55 -12.34 19.88
C SER A 2 -0.99 -12.36 19.88
N CYS A 3 -1.59 -13.42 19.34
CA CYS A 3 -3.04 -13.53 19.19
C CYS A 3 -3.73 -13.63 20.56
N GLY A 4 -3.07 -14.25 21.55
CA GLY A 4 -3.57 -14.33 22.91
C GLY A 4 -3.62 -12.99 23.64
N ASN A 5 -2.72 -12.04 23.31
CA ASN A 5 -2.83 -10.67 23.83
C ASN A 5 -4.07 -9.95 23.28
N GLU A 6 -4.40 -10.12 21.99
CA GLU A 6 -5.62 -9.55 21.42
C GLU A 6 -6.87 -10.12 22.09
N PHE A 7 -6.86 -11.42 22.40
CA PHE A 7 -7.94 -12.07 23.14
C PHE A 7 -8.15 -11.49 24.54
N VAL A 8 -7.08 -11.35 25.33
CA VAL A 8 -7.16 -10.77 26.68
C VAL A 8 -7.62 -9.30 26.64
N GLU A 9 -7.15 -8.52 25.66
CA GLU A 9 -7.62 -7.15 25.47
C GLU A 9 -9.11 -7.08 25.13
N THR A 10 -9.62 -8.01 24.30
CA THR A 10 -11.07 -8.10 24.05
C THR A 10 -11.84 -8.48 25.31
N LEU A 11 -11.32 -9.39 26.15
CA LEU A 11 -11.92 -9.71 27.46
C LEU A 11 -11.99 -8.50 28.40
N LYS A 12 -10.95 -7.66 28.40
CA LYS A 12 -10.96 -6.40 29.17
C LYS A 12 -12.01 -5.44 28.66
N LYS A 13 -12.10 -5.26 27.33
CA LYS A 13 -13.12 -4.39 26.70
C LYS A 13 -14.53 -4.82 27.09
N ILE A 14 -14.84 -6.10 27.06
CA ILE A 14 -16.17 -6.59 27.46
C ILE A 14 -16.40 -6.60 28.99
N GLY A 15 -15.45 -6.10 29.78
CA GLY A 15 -15.58 -5.98 31.23
C GLY A 15 -15.50 -7.31 31.99
N PHE A 16 -14.78 -8.32 31.47
CA PHE A 16 -14.64 -9.59 32.17
C PHE A 16 -13.89 -9.38 33.50
N PRO A 17 -14.47 -9.74 34.67
CA PRO A 17 -13.97 -9.32 35.99
C PRO A 17 -12.54 -9.77 36.37
N LYS A 18 -11.96 -10.73 35.66
CA LYS A 18 -10.61 -11.26 35.93
C LYS A 18 -9.62 -10.98 34.80
N ALA A 19 -10.01 -10.19 33.80
CA ALA A 19 -9.21 -9.99 32.60
C ALA A 19 -7.85 -9.35 32.88
N ASP A 20 -7.75 -8.51 33.91
CA ASP A 20 -6.48 -7.86 34.32
C ASP A 20 -5.45 -8.84 34.89
N ASN A 21 -5.89 -10.02 35.35
CA ASN A 21 -4.99 -11.05 35.88
C ASN A 21 -4.58 -12.09 34.82
N LEU A 22 -5.02 -11.93 33.58
CA LEU A 22 -4.72 -12.86 32.49
C LEU A 22 -3.48 -12.39 31.73
N ASN A 23 -2.58 -13.33 31.45
CA ASN A 23 -1.46 -13.10 30.53
C ASN A 23 -1.83 -13.62 29.15
N GLY A 24 -1.69 -12.79 28.10
CA GLY A 24 -2.07 -13.17 26.75
C GLY A 24 -1.23 -14.33 26.18
N GLU A 25 0.03 -14.45 26.59
CA GLU A 25 0.91 -15.54 26.12
C GLU A 25 0.38 -16.94 26.52
N ASP A 26 -0.34 -17.05 27.64
CA ASP A 26 -0.95 -18.30 28.11
C ASP A 26 -2.10 -18.77 27.21
N PHE A 27 -2.56 -17.92 26.29
CA PHE A 27 -3.67 -18.17 25.38
C PHE A 27 -3.25 -18.27 23.90
N ASP A 28 -1.97 -18.11 23.57
CA ASP A 28 -1.52 -18.21 22.18
C ASP A 28 -1.79 -19.60 21.57
N TRP A 29 -1.72 -20.66 22.38
CA TRP A 29 -2.02 -22.03 21.95
C TRP A 29 -3.47 -22.23 21.46
N LEU A 30 -4.41 -21.38 21.90
CA LEU A 30 -5.81 -21.46 21.45
C LEU A 30 -5.96 -21.11 19.96
N PHE A 31 -5.03 -20.34 19.41
CA PHE A 31 -5.06 -19.90 18.01
C PHE A 31 -4.31 -20.85 17.07
N GLU A 32 -3.69 -21.91 17.59
CA GLU A 32 -2.99 -22.91 16.78
C GLU A 32 -3.94 -23.96 16.17
N GLY A 33 -5.16 -24.08 16.70
CA GLY A 33 -6.21 -24.96 16.17
C GLY A 33 -6.97 -24.33 15.00
N ILE A 34 -7.00 -25.00 13.84
CA ILE A 34 -7.62 -24.49 12.60
C ILE A 34 -9.11 -24.19 12.76
N GLU A 35 -9.84 -24.99 13.55
CA GLU A 35 -11.29 -24.80 13.75
C GLU A 35 -11.59 -23.62 14.68
N ASP A 36 -10.82 -23.46 15.75
CA ASP A 36 -11.05 -22.43 16.76
C ASP A 36 -10.48 -21.06 16.36
N GLU A 37 -9.45 -21.02 15.51
CA GLU A 37 -8.79 -19.79 15.06
C GLU A 37 -9.78 -18.83 14.37
N SER A 38 -10.68 -19.38 13.54
CA SER A 38 -11.67 -18.56 12.80
C SER A 38 -12.65 -17.88 13.75
N PHE A 39 -13.14 -18.61 14.76
CA PHE A 39 -14.03 -18.05 15.77
C PHE A 39 -13.30 -17.04 16.66
N LEU A 40 -12.10 -17.35 17.12
CA LEU A 40 -11.33 -16.48 18.02
C LEU A 40 -10.93 -15.18 17.33
N LYS A 41 -10.54 -15.22 16.05
CA LYS A 41 -10.29 -14.01 15.26
C LYS A 41 -11.56 -13.18 15.08
N TRP A 42 -12.69 -13.82 14.79
CA TRP A 42 -13.97 -13.12 14.71
C TRP A 42 -14.33 -12.47 16.05
N PHE A 43 -14.19 -13.20 17.16
CA PHE A 43 -14.46 -12.73 18.52
C PHE A 43 -13.62 -11.49 18.84
N CYS A 44 -12.30 -11.57 18.65
CA CYS A 44 -11.40 -10.47 18.95
C CYS A 44 -11.65 -9.23 18.07
N GLY A 45 -12.11 -9.42 16.83
CA GLY A 45 -12.37 -8.34 15.89
C GLY A 45 -13.75 -7.69 15.99
N ASN A 46 -14.77 -8.38 16.49
CA ASN A 46 -16.17 -7.95 16.40
C ASN A 46 -16.85 -7.73 17.76
N VAL A 47 -16.40 -8.38 18.83
CA VAL A 47 -17.04 -8.27 20.13
C VAL A 47 -16.46 -7.09 20.91
N ASN A 48 -17.34 -6.24 21.46
CA ASN A 48 -16.98 -5.05 22.24
C ASN A 48 -18.01 -4.77 23.35
N GLU A 49 -17.90 -3.61 24.02
CA GLU A 49 -18.77 -3.19 25.13
C GLU A 49 -20.27 -3.24 24.77
N GLN A 50 -20.63 -2.98 23.51
CA GLN A 50 -22.02 -2.96 23.04
C GLN A 50 -22.64 -4.36 22.99
N ASN A 51 -21.82 -5.41 22.99
CA ASN A 51 -22.29 -6.80 23.02
C ASN A 51 -22.54 -7.31 24.44
N VAL A 52 -22.32 -6.47 25.45
CA VAL A 52 -22.48 -6.81 26.87
C VAL A 52 -23.67 -6.05 27.43
N LEU A 53 -24.54 -6.76 28.15
CA LEU A 53 -25.67 -6.14 28.82
C LEU A 53 -25.20 -5.41 30.06
N SER A 54 -25.61 -4.15 30.18
CA SER A 54 -25.43 -3.36 31.40
C SER A 54 -26.41 -3.79 32.49
N GLU A 55 -26.07 -3.50 33.75
CA GLU A 55 -26.93 -3.79 34.90
C GLU A 55 -28.30 -3.12 34.78
N ARG A 56 -28.35 -1.92 34.19
CA ARG A 56 -29.61 -1.20 33.91
C ARG A 56 -30.49 -1.93 32.90
N GLU A 57 -29.90 -2.52 31.86
CA GLU A 57 -30.65 -3.28 30.85
C GLU A 57 -31.18 -4.59 31.44
N LEU A 58 -30.39 -5.25 32.30
CA LEU A 58 -30.84 -6.43 33.05
C LEU A 58 -32.00 -6.09 33.99
N GLU A 59 -31.93 -4.96 34.70
CA GLU A 59 -33.02 -4.52 35.57
C GLU A 59 -34.28 -4.17 34.77
N ALA A 60 -34.14 -3.42 33.68
CA ALA A 60 -35.25 -3.09 32.78
C ALA A 60 -35.93 -4.36 32.22
N PHE A 61 -35.13 -5.36 31.84
CA PHE A 61 -35.64 -6.64 31.40
C PHE A 61 -36.35 -7.41 32.54
N SER A 62 -35.82 -7.40 33.75
CA SER A 62 -36.49 -8.00 34.93
C SER A 62 -37.84 -7.34 35.22
N VAL A 63 -37.93 -6.02 35.11
CA VAL A 63 -39.20 -5.28 35.25
C VAL A 63 -40.18 -5.69 34.15
N LEU A 64 -39.71 -5.82 32.91
CA LEU A 64 -40.53 -6.28 31.79
C LEU A 64 -41.08 -7.69 32.04
N GLN A 65 -40.26 -8.63 32.50
CA GLN A 65 -40.70 -9.97 32.86
C GLN A 65 -41.75 -9.96 33.98
N LYS A 66 -41.55 -9.14 35.02
CA LYS A 66 -42.48 -9.01 36.14
C LYS A 66 -43.81 -8.33 35.75
N SER A 67 -43.85 -7.63 34.62
CA SER A 67 -45.05 -6.92 34.17
C SER A 67 -46.19 -7.85 33.69
N GLY A 68 -45.90 -9.14 33.47
CA GLY A 68 -46.87 -10.14 33.01
C GLY A 68 -47.38 -9.94 31.57
N LYS A 69 -46.81 -8.97 30.84
CA LYS A 69 -47.12 -8.75 29.42
C LYS A 69 -46.36 -9.75 28.54
N PRO A 70 -46.94 -10.19 27.41
CA PRO A 70 -46.22 -11.03 26.46
C PRO A 70 -44.99 -10.29 25.94
N ILE A 71 -43.83 -10.95 26.01
CA ILE A 71 -42.58 -10.44 25.47
C ILE A 71 -42.50 -10.87 24.00
N LEU A 72 -42.13 -9.92 23.13
CA LEU A 72 -41.99 -10.18 21.71
C LEU A 72 -40.67 -10.91 21.45
N GLU A 73 -40.73 -12.23 21.28
CA GLU A 73 -39.57 -13.09 21.08
C GLU A 73 -39.81 -14.13 19.97
N GLY A 74 -38.73 -14.73 19.46
CA GLY A 74 -38.79 -15.81 18.46
C GLY A 74 -39.59 -15.45 17.21
N ALA A 75 -40.49 -16.33 16.79
CA ALA A 75 -41.26 -16.18 15.55
C ALA A 75 -42.12 -14.91 15.51
N ALA A 76 -42.67 -14.47 16.66
CA ALA A 76 -43.47 -13.26 16.73
C ALA A 76 -42.60 -12.00 16.48
N LEU A 77 -41.35 -12.01 16.97
CA LEU A 77 -40.38 -10.95 16.68
C LEU A 77 -39.98 -10.97 15.21
N ASP A 78 -39.74 -12.15 14.62
CA ASP A 78 -39.39 -12.27 13.20
C ASP A 78 -40.49 -11.73 12.28
N GLU A 79 -41.76 -11.99 12.59
CA GLU A 79 -42.91 -11.45 11.85
C GLU A 79 -43.03 -9.93 12.01
N ALA A 80 -42.78 -9.40 13.22
CA ALA A 80 -42.75 -7.96 13.46
C ALA A 80 -41.59 -7.29 12.70
N LEU A 81 -40.40 -7.89 12.69
CA LEU A 81 -39.25 -7.35 11.95
C LEU A 81 -39.47 -7.32 10.43
N LYS A 82 -40.20 -8.29 9.88
CA LYS A 82 -40.59 -8.28 8.46
C LYS A 82 -41.54 -7.12 8.11
N THR A 83 -42.35 -6.66 9.07
CA THR A 83 -43.27 -5.53 8.89
C THR A 83 -42.64 -4.18 9.20
N CYS A 84 -41.59 -4.16 10.03
CA CYS A 84 -40.71 -3.02 10.19
C CYS A 84 -39.91 -2.77 8.90
N LYS A 85 -40.35 -1.81 8.08
CA LYS A 85 -39.53 -1.31 6.97
C LYS A 85 -38.19 -0.83 7.53
N THR A 86 -37.11 -1.42 7.02
CA THR A 86 -35.70 -1.10 7.32
C THR A 86 -35.33 0.28 6.78
N SER A 87 -36.08 1.31 7.16
CA SER A 87 -35.98 2.62 6.54
C SER A 87 -34.63 3.30 6.81
N ASP A 88 -33.91 2.98 7.89
CA ASP A 88 -32.66 3.71 8.20
C ASP A 88 -31.48 2.87 8.76
N LEU A 89 -31.58 1.54 8.86
CA LEU A 89 -30.43 0.68 9.19
C LEU A 89 -29.75 0.17 7.91
N LYS A 90 -29.36 1.09 7.03
CA LYS A 90 -28.51 0.76 5.88
C LYS A 90 -27.05 0.89 6.31
N THR A 91 -26.44 -0.20 6.78
CA THR A 91 -25.15 -0.54 6.15
C THR A 91 -25.43 -0.59 4.66
N PRO A 92 -24.80 0.25 3.81
CA PRO A 92 -25.02 0.17 2.38
C PRO A 92 -24.54 -1.21 1.95
N ARG A 93 -25.47 -2.15 1.81
CA ARG A 93 -25.23 -3.32 0.98
C ARG A 93 -25.17 -2.74 -0.42
N LEU A 94 -23.95 -2.54 -0.91
CA LEU A 94 -23.70 -2.27 -2.33
C LEU A 94 -24.50 -3.29 -3.12
N ASP A 95 -25.31 -2.81 -4.06
CA ASP A 95 -26.03 -3.69 -4.99
C ASP A 95 -24.99 -4.57 -5.71
N ASP A 96 -25.26 -5.86 -5.89
CA ASP A 96 -24.30 -6.80 -6.48
C ASP A 96 -23.82 -6.32 -7.86
N LYS A 97 -24.69 -5.60 -8.57
CA LYS A 97 -24.41 -4.96 -9.87
C LYS A 97 -23.49 -3.74 -9.78
N GLU A 98 -23.52 -3.01 -8.67
CA GLU A 98 -22.56 -1.92 -8.40
C GLU A 98 -21.19 -2.49 -8.02
N LEU A 99 -21.19 -3.61 -7.29
CA LEU A 99 -19.99 -4.34 -6.89
C LEU A 99 -19.26 -4.91 -8.13
N GLU A 100 -19.99 -5.56 -9.04
CA GLU A 100 -19.45 -6.09 -10.30
C GLU A 100 -18.84 -4.96 -11.17
N LYS A 101 -19.50 -3.79 -11.26
CA LYS A 101 -18.94 -2.63 -11.99
C LYS A 101 -17.64 -2.14 -11.38
N LEU A 102 -17.55 -2.08 -10.06
CA LEU A 102 -16.34 -1.66 -9.35
C LEU A 102 -15.20 -2.66 -9.58
N GLU A 103 -15.49 -3.96 -9.58
CA GLU A 103 -14.50 -4.99 -9.90
C GLU A 103 -13.98 -4.88 -11.34
N ASP A 104 -14.87 -4.65 -12.31
CA ASP A 104 -14.51 -4.40 -13.71
C ASP A 104 -13.64 -3.14 -13.87
N GLU A 105 -13.98 -2.07 -13.14
CA GLU A 105 -13.19 -0.84 -13.13
C GLU A 105 -11.80 -1.10 -12.57
N VAL A 106 -11.69 -1.82 -11.44
CA VAL A 106 -10.40 -2.19 -10.84
C VAL A 106 -9.56 -3.01 -11.82
N GLN A 107 -10.15 -4.00 -12.49
CA GLN A 107 -9.46 -4.81 -13.51
C GLN A 107 -8.95 -3.95 -14.67
N THR A 108 -9.76 -2.98 -15.12
CA THR A 108 -9.40 -2.06 -16.20
C THR A 108 -8.26 -1.13 -15.78
N LEU A 109 -8.32 -0.58 -14.56
CA LEU A 109 -7.29 0.29 -14.00
C LEU A 109 -5.95 -0.45 -13.81
N LEU A 110 -5.99 -1.72 -13.37
CA LEU A 110 -4.78 -2.54 -13.26
C LEU A 110 -4.11 -2.78 -14.61
N LYS A 111 -4.89 -3.09 -15.65
CA LYS A 111 -4.38 -3.23 -17.03
C LYS A 111 -3.74 -1.92 -17.51
N LEU A 112 -4.40 -0.79 -17.26
CA LEU A 112 -3.89 0.53 -17.65
C LEU A 112 -2.61 0.92 -16.90
N LYS A 113 -2.55 0.64 -15.59
CA LYS A 113 -1.34 0.82 -14.76
C LYS A 113 -0.17 0.02 -15.33
N ASN A 114 -0.37 -1.26 -15.63
CA ASN A 114 0.69 -2.13 -16.16
C ASN A 114 1.20 -1.63 -17.52
N LEU A 115 0.30 -1.18 -18.40
CA LEU A 115 0.68 -0.60 -19.68
C LEU A 115 1.52 0.68 -19.51
N LYS A 116 1.15 1.56 -18.56
CA LYS A 116 1.93 2.77 -18.24
C LYS A 116 3.33 2.42 -17.71
N ILE A 117 3.45 1.41 -16.85
CA ILE A 117 4.75 0.94 -16.34
C ILE A 117 5.61 0.42 -17.48
N GLN A 118 5.08 -0.43 -18.36
CA GLN A 118 5.81 -0.96 -19.51
C GLN A 118 6.33 0.15 -20.43
N ARG A 119 5.48 1.13 -20.75
CA ARG A 119 5.86 2.30 -21.57
C ARG A 119 6.96 3.13 -20.90
N ARG A 120 6.82 3.43 -19.61
CA ARG A 120 7.85 4.14 -18.83
C ARG A 120 9.18 3.41 -18.86
N ASN A 121 9.18 2.11 -18.61
CA ASN A 121 10.41 1.30 -18.60
C ASN A 121 11.10 1.29 -19.97
N LYS A 122 10.33 1.17 -21.05
CA LYS A 122 10.85 1.29 -22.42
C LYS A 122 11.50 2.65 -22.66
N CYS A 123 10.83 3.74 -22.29
CA CYS A 123 11.39 5.09 -22.43
C CYS A 123 12.65 5.28 -21.58
N GLN A 124 12.66 4.78 -20.34
CA GLN A 124 13.81 4.87 -19.45
C GLN A 124 15.03 4.11 -20.00
N LEU A 125 14.82 2.92 -20.56
CA LEU A 125 15.87 2.16 -21.22
C LEU A 125 16.45 2.93 -22.42
N MET A 126 15.58 3.46 -23.29
CA MET A 126 16.01 4.25 -24.45
C MET A 126 16.77 5.51 -24.05
N ALA A 127 16.33 6.20 -23.00
CA ALA A 127 17.00 7.39 -22.47
C ALA A 127 18.41 7.04 -21.95
N SER A 128 18.54 5.94 -21.20
CA SER A 128 19.82 5.45 -20.69
C SER A 128 20.79 5.08 -21.82
N VAL A 129 20.33 4.30 -22.81
CA VAL A 129 21.14 3.90 -23.98
C VAL A 129 21.60 5.13 -24.76
N THR A 130 20.71 6.10 -24.99
CA THR A 130 21.02 7.32 -25.72
C THR A 130 22.02 8.18 -24.96
N SER A 131 21.83 8.36 -23.65
CA SER A 131 22.76 9.09 -22.78
C SER A 131 24.16 8.46 -22.80
N HIS A 132 24.24 7.14 -22.61
CA HIS A 132 25.52 6.43 -22.64
C HIS A 132 26.22 6.55 -24.00
N LYS A 133 25.46 6.45 -25.11
CA LYS A 133 26.00 6.65 -26.46
C LYS A 133 26.55 8.08 -26.64
N SER A 134 25.82 9.09 -26.16
CA SER A 134 26.23 10.50 -26.21
C SER A 134 27.54 10.73 -25.44
N LEU A 135 27.62 10.24 -24.19
CA LEU A 135 28.84 10.32 -23.38
C LEU A 135 30.06 9.70 -24.09
N ARG A 136 29.87 8.52 -24.69
CA ARG A 136 30.95 7.85 -25.43
C ARG A 136 31.38 8.62 -26.68
N LEU A 137 30.43 9.27 -27.38
CA LEU A 137 30.75 10.10 -28.54
C LEU A 137 31.52 11.36 -28.12
N ASN A 138 31.07 12.04 -27.07
CA ASN A 138 31.75 13.22 -26.52
C ASN A 138 33.18 12.89 -26.08
N ALA A 139 33.41 11.75 -25.42
CA ALA A 139 34.76 11.31 -25.04
C ALA A 139 35.67 11.08 -26.26
N LYS A 140 35.12 10.53 -27.36
CA LYS A 140 35.87 10.36 -28.61
C LYS A 140 36.17 11.69 -29.28
N GLU A 141 35.20 12.60 -29.31
CA GLU A 141 35.36 13.96 -29.83
C GLU A 141 36.45 14.72 -29.04
N GLU A 142 36.41 14.67 -27.71
CA GLU A 142 37.41 15.32 -26.87
C GLU A 142 38.82 14.73 -27.11
N SER A 143 38.94 13.41 -27.26
CA SER A 143 40.23 12.80 -27.61
C SER A 143 40.72 13.22 -29.00
N ALA A 144 39.83 13.30 -29.99
CA ALA A 144 40.17 13.69 -31.35
C ALA A 144 40.58 15.16 -31.43
N THR A 145 39.84 16.05 -30.76
CA THR A 145 40.13 17.49 -30.69
C THR A 145 41.45 17.75 -29.96
N LYS A 146 41.78 17.01 -28.89
CA LYS A 146 43.10 17.07 -28.24
C LYS A 146 44.22 16.70 -29.21
N LYS A 147 44.09 15.59 -29.94
CA LYS A 147 45.08 15.16 -30.95
C LYS A 147 45.24 16.18 -32.07
N LEU A 148 44.14 16.76 -32.55
CA LEU A 148 44.14 17.79 -33.59
C LEU A 148 44.85 19.07 -33.11
N LYS A 149 44.54 19.54 -31.90
CA LYS A 149 45.24 20.70 -31.31
C LYS A 149 46.74 20.45 -31.16
N GLN A 150 47.13 19.24 -30.76
CA GLN A 150 48.53 18.85 -30.65
C GLN A 150 49.23 18.86 -32.03
N SER A 151 48.65 18.24 -33.06
CA SER A 151 49.24 18.23 -34.40
C SER A 151 49.31 19.63 -35.02
N GLN A 152 48.28 20.44 -34.81
CA GLN A 152 48.27 21.84 -35.25
C GLN A 152 49.36 22.67 -34.55
N GLY A 153 49.58 22.46 -33.25
CA GLY A 153 50.67 23.08 -32.51
C GLY A 153 52.05 22.72 -33.08
N ILE A 154 52.27 21.44 -33.41
CA ILE A 154 53.51 20.97 -34.04
C ILE A 154 53.71 21.62 -35.41
N LEU A 155 52.69 21.64 -36.26
CA LEU A 155 52.76 22.26 -37.59
C LEU A 155 53.04 23.76 -37.51
N ASN A 156 52.39 24.48 -36.59
CA ASN A 156 52.64 25.91 -36.39
C ASN A 156 54.08 26.17 -35.92
N ALA A 157 54.62 25.34 -35.01
CA ALA A 157 56.01 25.44 -34.56
C ALA A 157 57.00 25.16 -35.71
N MET A 158 56.70 24.18 -36.57
CA MET A 158 57.52 23.90 -37.75
C MET A 158 57.44 25.03 -38.78
N ASN A 159 56.25 25.58 -39.02
CA ASN A 159 56.06 26.67 -39.98
C ASN A 159 56.79 27.94 -39.53
N THR A 160 56.68 28.30 -38.25
CA THR A 160 57.43 29.45 -37.69
C THR A 160 58.94 29.25 -37.78
N LYS A 161 59.44 28.03 -37.52
CA LYS A 161 60.86 27.70 -37.71
C LYS A 161 61.30 27.90 -39.16
N ILE A 162 60.55 27.37 -40.13
CA ILE A 162 60.83 27.52 -41.56
C ILE A 162 60.78 29.00 -41.97
N SER A 163 59.79 29.75 -41.52
CA SER A 163 59.71 31.20 -41.80
C SER A 163 60.93 31.96 -41.26
N ASN A 164 61.39 31.63 -40.05
CA ASN A 164 62.60 32.24 -39.48
C ASN A 164 63.86 31.86 -40.27
N GLU A 165 64.00 30.60 -40.69
CA GLU A 165 65.12 30.14 -41.52
C GLU A 165 65.12 30.82 -42.91
N LEU A 166 63.95 30.98 -43.53
CA LEU A 166 63.81 31.71 -44.79
C LEU A 166 64.15 33.20 -44.65
N GLN A 167 63.74 33.84 -43.54
CA GLN A 167 64.10 35.22 -43.25
C GLN A 167 65.62 35.38 -43.10
N ALA A 168 66.26 34.48 -42.35
CA ALA A 168 67.72 34.49 -42.18
C ALA A 168 68.46 34.34 -43.52
N LEU A 169 68.00 33.49 -44.44
CA LEU A 169 68.57 33.38 -45.78
C LEU A 169 68.38 34.64 -46.64
N THR A 170 67.28 35.37 -46.44
CA THR A 170 66.99 36.60 -47.18
C THR A 170 67.84 37.76 -46.67
N ASP A 171 68.19 37.76 -45.37
CA ASP A 171 69.00 38.78 -44.73
C ASP A 171 70.53 38.57 -44.94
N GLU A 172 70.96 37.40 -45.44
CA GLU A 172 72.36 37.08 -45.80
C GLU A 172 72.76 37.44 -47.25
N VAL A 173 71.83 37.99 -48.06
CA VAL A 173 72.06 38.47 -49.45
C VAL A 173 72.15 39.99 -49.50
#